data_AF-A0A965R6S6-F1
#
_entry.id   AF-A0A965R6S6-F1
#
_cell.length_a   1.000
_cell.length_b   1.000
_cell.length_c   1.000
_cell.angle_alpha   90.00
_cell.angle_beta   90.00
_cell.angle_gamma   90.00
#
_symmetry.space_group_name_H-M   'P 1'
#
loop_
_entity.id
_entity.type
_entity.pdbx_description
1 polymer ?
#
loop_
_entity_poly.entity_id
_entity_poly.type
_entity_poly.pdbx_seq_one_letter_code
_entity_poly.pdbx_strand_id
1 'polypeptide(L)' 'KAAGVRVEIDARREKLGYKIREAQLLKTPYMLVVGDKELQTGEVTARFHDGKNLPAMSVAAFVEHIKSECGDLWQL' A
#
# COMPACT_ATOMS: atom_id res chain seq x y z
N LYS A 1 5.12 8.12 -7.37
CA LYS A 1 5.58 9.28 -8.18
C LYS A 1 7.07 9.21 -8.53
N ALA A 2 8.01 9.15 -7.56
CA ALA A 2 9.45 9.06 -7.87
C ALA A 2 9.90 7.69 -8.45
N ALA A 3 9.23 6.60 -8.08
CA ALA A 3 9.52 5.25 -8.56
C ALA A 3 8.66 4.83 -9.78
N GLY A 4 8.02 5.75 -10.49
CA GLY A 4 7.13 5.43 -11.63
C GLY A 4 5.76 4.85 -11.23
N VAL A 5 5.51 4.58 -9.94
CA VAL A 5 4.25 4.01 -9.45
C VAL A 5 3.20 5.10 -9.17
N ARG A 6 1.92 4.81 -9.50
CA ARG A 6 0.76 5.61 -9.11
C ARG A 6 0.46 5.44 -7.62
N VAL A 7 0.33 6.55 -6.92
CA VAL A 7 0.04 6.58 -5.48
C VAL A 7 -0.84 7.78 -5.16
N GLU A 8 -1.75 7.60 -4.21
CA GLU A 8 -2.64 8.61 -3.67
C GLU A 8 -2.68 8.49 -2.15
N ILE A 9 -2.80 9.63 -1.46
CA ILE A 9 -2.92 9.68 0.00
C ILE A 9 -4.36 10.08 0.33
N ASP A 10 -5.08 9.20 1.01
CA ASP A 10 -6.41 9.51 1.53
C ASP A 10 -6.32 10.17 2.92
N ALA A 11 -6.23 11.50 2.92
CA ALA A 11 -6.17 12.32 4.12
C ALA A 11 -7.55 12.76 4.67
N ARG A 12 -8.68 12.26 4.13
CA ARG A 12 -10.02 12.68 4.55
C ARG A 12 -10.28 12.36 6.03
N ARG A 13 -11.10 13.15 6.73
CA ARG A 13 -11.44 12.91 8.14
C ARG A 13 -12.59 11.90 8.30
N GLU A 14 -12.41 10.74 7.69
CA GLU A 14 -13.39 9.64 7.67
C GLU A 14 -12.94 8.47 8.54
N LYS A 15 -13.87 7.57 8.88
CA LYS A 15 -13.55 6.33 9.58
C LYS A 15 -12.59 5.48 8.75
N LEU A 16 -11.53 4.95 9.36
CA LEU A 16 -10.53 4.12 8.68
C LEU A 16 -11.16 2.94 7.92
N GLY A 17 -12.12 2.24 8.54
CA GLY A 17 -12.82 1.12 7.90
C GLY A 17 -13.62 1.53 6.64
N TYR A 18 -14.12 2.76 6.59
CA TYR A 18 -14.79 3.29 5.39
C TYR A 18 -13.79 3.48 4.25
N LYS A 19 -12.63 4.09 4.53
CA LYS A 19 -11.55 4.28 3.54
C LYS A 19 -11.03 2.96 2.99
N ILE A 20 -10.80 1.98 3.87
CA ILE A 20 -10.36 0.63 3.46
C ILE A 20 -11.39 0.00 2.53
N ARG A 21 -12.68 0.05 2.90
CA ARG A 21 -13.74 -0.52 2.07
C ARG A 21 -13.83 0.16 0.70
N GLU A 22 -13.70 1.49 0.65
CA GLU A 22 -13.73 2.23 -0.61
C GLU A 22 -12.52 1.86 -1.50
N ALA A 23 -11.31 1.80 -0.95
CA ALA A 23 -10.11 1.38 -1.68
C ALA A 23 -10.21 -0.07 -2.19
N GLN A 24 -10.85 -0.97 -1.41
CA GLN A 24 -11.15 -2.33 -1.87
C GLN A 24 -12.17 -2.35 -3.01
N LEU A 25 -13.22 -1.53 -2.96
CA LEU A 25 -14.22 -1.41 -4.03
C LEU A 25 -13.60 -0.88 -5.34
N LEU A 26 -12.65 0.05 -5.23
CA LEU A 26 -11.87 0.55 -6.36
C LEU A 26 -10.81 -0.44 -6.85
N LYS A 27 -10.70 -1.60 -6.21
CA LYS A 27 -9.68 -2.64 -6.48
C LYS A 27 -8.26 -2.09 -6.47
N THR A 28 -7.97 -1.17 -5.55
CA THR A 28 -6.61 -0.66 -5.35
C THR A 28 -5.71 -1.83 -4.93
N PRO A 29 -4.68 -2.20 -5.72
CA PRO A 29 -3.92 -3.43 -5.49
C PRO A 29 -3.30 -3.51 -4.09
N TYR A 30 -2.77 -2.39 -3.62
CA TYR A 30 -2.11 -2.26 -2.33
C TYR A 30 -2.62 -1.04 -1.57
N MET A 31 -2.88 -1.21 -0.28
CA MET A 31 -3.19 -0.15 0.68
C MET A 31 -2.14 -0.14 1.78
N LEU A 32 -1.47 1.00 1.98
CA LEU A 32 -0.58 1.21 3.13
C LEU A 32 -1.39 1.90 4.23
N VAL A 33 -1.59 1.22 5.35
CA VAL A 33 -2.19 1.82 6.55
C VAL A 33 -1.05 2.21 7.48
N VAL A 34 -0.87 3.51 7.70
CA VAL A 34 0.20 4.06 8.53
C VAL A 34 -0.40 4.60 9.82
N GLY A 35 -0.10 3.96 10.95
CA GLY A 35 -0.44 4.43 12.29
C GLY A 35 0.79 4.73 13.13
N ASP A 36 0.59 4.86 14.44
CA ASP A 36 1.65 5.19 15.39
C ASP A 36 2.76 4.13 15.44
N LYS A 37 2.39 2.86 15.27
CA LYS A 37 3.35 1.75 15.25
C LYS A 37 4.29 1.86 14.06
N GLU A 38 3.74 2.05 12.86
CA GLU A 38 4.49 2.17 11.61
C GLU A 38 5.41 3.40 11.64
N LEU A 39 4.95 4.50 12.24
CA LEU A 39 5.77 5.69 12.46
C LEU A 39 6.95 5.44 13.41
N GLN A 40 6.77 4.63 14.45
CA GLN A 40 7.82 4.31 15.41
C GLN A 40 8.85 3.31 14.86
N THR A 41 8.41 2.33 14.09
CA THR A 41 9.30 1.27 13.56
C THR A 41 9.94 1.64 12.24
N GLY A 42 9.39 2.61 11.49
CA GLY A 42 9.82 2.90 10.13
C GLY A 42 9.43 1.81 9.13
N GLU A 43 8.52 0.92 9.52
CA GLU A 43 8.01 -0.17 8.71
C GLU A 43 6.58 0.11 8.26
N VAL A 44 6.17 -0.53 7.17
CA VAL A 44 4.80 -0.46 6.65
C VAL A 44 4.24 -1.86 6.47
N THR A 45 2.94 -1.99 6.71
CA THR A 45 2.17 -3.20 6.37
C THR A 45 1.30 -2.89 5.17
N ALA A 46 1.54 -3.57 4.06
CA ALA A 46 0.71 -3.46 2.88
C ALA A 46 -0.45 -4.46 2.94
N ARG A 47 -1.65 -3.98 2.63
CA ARG A 47 -2.88 -4.76 2.57
C ARG A 47 -3.36 -4.87 1.14
N PHE A 48 -3.70 -6.07 0.70
CA PHE A 48 -4.31 -6.33 -0.59
C PHE A 48 -5.80 -6.01 -0.58
N HIS A 49 -6.36 -5.75 -1.77
CA HIS A 49 -7.80 -5.54 -1.90
C HIS A 49 -8.64 -6.76 -1.47
N ASP A 50 -8.07 -7.98 -1.55
CA ASP A 50 -8.71 -9.24 -1.10
C ASP A 50 -8.70 -9.42 0.44
N GLY A 51 -8.08 -8.50 1.16
CA GLY A 51 -8.03 -8.47 2.62
C GLY A 51 -6.82 -9.17 3.24
N LYS A 52 -5.93 -9.79 2.44
CA LYS A 52 -4.66 -10.31 2.91
C LYS A 52 -3.67 -9.18 3.21
N ASN A 53 -2.72 -9.45 4.08
CA ASN A 53 -1.63 -8.52 4.40
C ASN A 53 -0.29 -9.15 4.01
N LEU A 54 0.63 -8.31 3.55
CA LEU A 54 2.04 -8.66 3.48
C LEU A 54 2.69 -8.54 4.87
N PRO A 55 3.81 -9.24 5.11
CA PRO A 55 4.64 -8.98 6.29
C PRO A 55 5.05 -7.51 6.37
N ALA A 56 5.23 -7.00 7.59
CA ALA A 56 5.81 -5.68 7.79
C ALA A 56 7.21 -5.62 7.18
N MET A 57 7.50 -4.53 6.47
CA MET A 57 8.80 -4.30 5.82
C MET A 57 9.12 -2.81 5.82
N SER A 58 10.39 -2.47 5.63
CA SER A 58 10.78 -1.06 5.47
C SER A 58 10.13 -0.45 4.23
N VAL A 59 9.94 0.88 4.25
CA VAL A 59 9.40 1.62 3.10
C VAL A 59 10.24 1.38 1.84
N ALA A 60 11.57 1.31 1.98
CA ALA A 60 12.47 1.02 0.87
C ALA A 60 12.25 -0.39 0.29
N ALA A 61 12.11 -1.40 1.14
CA ALA A 61 11.81 -2.76 0.72
C ALA A 61 10.46 -2.85 -0.01
N PHE A 62 9.45 -2.13 0.47
CA PHE A 62 8.15 -2.08 -0.18
C PHE A 62 8.21 -1.44 -1.58
N VAL A 63 8.99 -0.37 -1.76
CA VAL A 63 9.18 0.25 -3.07
C VAL A 63 9.81 -0.72 -4.06
N GLU A 64 10.83 -1.47 -3.66
CA GLU A 64 11.47 -2.48 -4.51
C GLU A 64 10.53 -3.66 -4.83
N HIS A 65 9.74 -4.11 -3.85
CA HIS A 65 8.71 -5.13 -4.06
C HIS A 65 7.72 -4.72 -5.15
N ILE A 66 7.18 -3.50 -5.08
CA ILE A 66 6.22 -2.99 -6.07
C ILE A 66 6.88 -2.80 -7.45
N LYS A 67 8.13 -2.36 -7.50
CA LYS A 67 8.86 -2.24 -8.77
C LYS A 67 9.03 -3.60 -9.46
N SER A 68 9.37 -4.65 -8.70
CA SER A 68 9.47 -6.00 -9.25
C SER A 68 8.12 -6.44 -9.83
N GLU A 69 7.06 -6.38 -9.03
CA GLU A 69 5.69 -6.73 -9.46
C GLU A 69 5.25 -5.96 -10.70
N CYS A 70 5.53 -4.65 -10.74
CA CYS A 70 5.19 -3.80 -11.89
C CYS A 70 6.10 -4.03 -13.10
N GLY A 71 7.36 -4.44 -12.94
CA GLY A 71 8.26 -4.78 -14.04
C GLY A 71 7.89 -6.12 -14.68
N ASP A 72 7.53 -7.09 -13.85
CA ASP A 72 7.15 -8.45 -14.26
C ASP A 72 5.78 -8.45 -14.96
N LEU A 73 4.85 -7.57 -14.55
CA LEU A 73 3.52 -7.43 -15.18
C LEU A 73 3.54 -6.89 -16.63
N TRP A 74 4.67 -6.36 -17.11
CA TRP A 74 4.81 -5.80 -18.46
C TRP A 74 5.77 -6.61 -19.35
N GLN A 75 6.23 -7.79 -18.90
CA GLN A 75 6.99 -8.74 -19.74
C GLN A 75 6.11 -9.74 -20.51
N LEU A 76 4.84 -9.40 -20.76
CA LEU A 76 3.92 -10.17 -21.59
C LEU A 76 4.08 -9.83 -23.08
#